data_AF-T1D7F1-F1
#
_entry.id   AF-T1D7F1-F1
#
_cell.length_a   1.000
_cell.length_b   1.000
_cell.length_c   1.000
_cell.angle_alpha   90.00
_cell.angle_beta   90.00
_cell.angle_gamma   90.00
#
_symmetry.space_group_name_H-M   'P 1'
#
loop_
_entity.id
_entity.type
_entity.pdbx_description
1 polymer ?
#
loop_
_entity_poly.entity_id
_entity_poly.type
_entity_poly.pdbx_seq_one_letter_code
_entity_poly.pdbx_strand_id
1 'polypeptide(L)'
;METDLFLFDTLAHRFRELAFLNPILTIALREEESLREETFHFEGGIKSYNEFLNENKKTIHEVLFFRRELPTGAQFEVAFQYQETTDNETILGFANNIFTKEGGTHIKGFRTALTRVINRFHQGQAAEQGGRNFAARIFARV
;
A
#
# COMPACT_ATOMS: atom_id res chain seq x y z
N MET A 1 -14.73 -31.43 2.61
CA MET A 1 -15.61 -30.77 1.63
C MET A 1 -14.72 -29.90 0.78
N GLU A 2 -14.34 -30.40 -0.39
CA GLU A 2 -13.67 -29.58 -1.41
C GLU A 2 -14.63 -28.45 -1.82
N THR A 3 -14.12 -27.23 -1.89
CA THR A 3 -14.90 -26.04 -2.20
C THR A 3 -14.59 -25.66 -3.65
N ASP A 4 -15.20 -26.38 -4.60
CA ASP A 4 -15.01 -26.16 -6.05
C ASP A 4 -15.78 -24.93 -6.59
N LEU A 5 -16.35 -24.12 -5.69
CA LEU A 5 -17.08 -22.91 -6.04
C LEU A 5 -16.12 -21.71 -6.03
N PHE A 6 -15.88 -21.16 -7.22
CA PHE A 6 -15.17 -19.89 -7.36
C PHE A 6 -16.07 -18.73 -6.92
N LEU A 7 -15.54 -17.88 -6.04
CA LEU A 7 -16.25 -16.66 -5.62
C LEU A 7 -15.81 -15.50 -6.52
N PHE A 8 -16.73 -14.99 -7.34
CA PHE A 8 -16.46 -13.89 -8.26
C PHE A 8 -15.80 -12.69 -7.55
N ASP A 9 -16.32 -12.28 -6.40
CA ASP A 9 -15.80 -11.14 -5.66
C ASP A 9 -14.36 -11.32 -5.18
N THR A 10 -13.96 -12.57 -4.90
CA THR A 10 -12.58 -12.89 -4.51
C THR A 10 -11.63 -12.73 -5.69
N LEU A 11 -12.04 -13.18 -6.88
CA LEU A 11 -11.29 -13.00 -8.12
C LEU A 11 -11.25 -11.53 -8.54
N ALA A 12 -12.39 -10.85 -8.49
CA ALA A 12 -12.52 -9.42 -8.81
C ALA A 12 -11.58 -8.58 -7.94
N HIS A 13 -11.55 -8.84 -6.62
CA HIS A 13 -10.62 -8.15 -5.71
C HIS A 13 -9.16 -8.38 -6.12
N ARG A 14 -8.77 -9.62 -6.43
CA ARG A 14 -7.39 -9.95 -6.84
C ARG A 14 -7.00 -9.37 -8.20
N PHE A 15 -7.90 -9.41 -9.17
CA PHE A 15 -7.63 -8.84 -10.49
C PHE A 15 -7.58 -7.31 -10.45
N ARG A 16 -8.40 -6.66 -9.62
CA ARG A 16 -8.29 -5.22 -9.37
C ARG A 16 -6.92 -4.86 -8.80
N GLU A 17 -6.47 -5.57 -7.76
CA GLU A 17 -5.13 -5.41 -7.17
C GLU A 17 -4.04 -5.58 -8.24
N LEU A 18 -4.08 -6.64 -9.04
CA LEU A 18 -3.10 -6.88 -10.12
C LEU A 18 -3.10 -5.79 -11.19
N ALA A 19 -4.26 -5.27 -11.58
CA ALA A 19 -4.37 -4.18 -12.55
C ALA A 19 -3.73 -2.89 -12.01
N PHE A 20 -3.88 -2.60 -10.72
CA PHE A 20 -3.17 -1.49 -10.08
C PHE A 20 -1.65 -1.68 -10.03
N LEU A 21 -1.17 -2.91 -9.81
CA LEU A 21 0.27 -3.21 -9.80
C LEU A 21 0.90 -3.16 -11.20
N ASN A 22 0.09 -3.25 -12.26
CA ASN A 22 0.54 -3.31 -13.65
C ASN A 22 -0.17 -2.26 -14.52
N PRO A 23 0.36 -1.04 -14.65
CA PRO A 23 -0.32 0.08 -15.31
C PRO A 23 -0.75 -0.14 -16.76
N ILE A 24 -0.13 -1.08 -17.45
CA ILE A 24 -0.37 -1.38 -18.87
C ILE A 24 -1.37 -2.55 -19.03
N LEU A 25 -1.69 -3.26 -17.95
CA LEU A 25 -2.52 -4.46 -17.99
C LEU A 25 -4.01 -4.09 -17.99
N THR A 26 -4.79 -4.79 -18.82
CA THR A 26 -6.26 -4.79 -18.77
C THR A 26 -6.73 -6.20 -18.44
N ILE A 27 -7.57 -6.36 -17.43
CA ILE A 27 -8.15 -7.65 -17.03
C ILE A 27 -9.67 -7.58 -17.14
N ALA A 28 -10.27 -8.46 -17.93
CA ALA A 28 -11.72 -8.66 -17.96
C ALA A 28 -12.07 -9.96 -17.22
N LEU A 29 -12.98 -9.87 -16.25
CA LEU A 29 -13.52 -11.00 -15.50
C LEU A 29 -15.01 -11.14 -15.82
N ARG A 30 -15.42 -12.30 -16.30
CA ARG A 30 -16.80 -12.59 -16.69
C ARG A 30 -17.29 -13.88 -16.03
N GLU A 31 -18.49 -13.83 -15.47
CA GLU A 31 -19.22 -14.98 -14.97
C GLU A 31 -20.23 -15.45 -16.03
N GLU A 32 -20.09 -16.70 -16.47
CA GLU A 32 -20.94 -17.25 -17.55
C GLU A 32 -22.40 -17.42 -17.11
N GLU A 33 -22.62 -17.81 -15.86
CA GLU A 33 -23.97 -18.13 -15.33
C GLU A 33 -24.81 -16.88 -15.06
N SER A 34 -24.20 -15.79 -14.58
CA SER A 34 -24.91 -14.59 -14.12
C SER A 34 -24.84 -13.41 -15.09
N LEU A 35 -24.11 -13.55 -16.20
CA LEU A 35 -23.75 -12.46 -17.12
C LEU A 35 -23.01 -11.29 -16.46
N ARG A 36 -22.51 -11.45 -15.23
CA ARG A 36 -21.70 -10.43 -14.55
C ARG A 36 -20.35 -10.29 -15.24
N GLU A 37 -19.96 -9.05 -15.53
CA GLU A 37 -18.66 -8.73 -16.13
C GLU A 37 -18.06 -7.49 -15.48
N GLU A 38 -16.77 -7.54 -15.16
CA GLU A 38 -16.00 -6.40 -14.66
C GLU A 38 -14.66 -6.31 -15.43
N THR A 39 -14.28 -5.10 -15.83
CA THR A 39 -12.98 -4.82 -16.48
C THR A 39 -12.15 -3.89 -15.60
N PHE A 40 -10.88 -4.23 -15.41
CA PHE A 40 -9.92 -3.50 -14.58
C PHE A 40 -8.75 -3.00 -15.42
N HIS A 41 -8.52 -1.69 -15.41
CA HIS A 41 -7.36 -1.04 -16.03
C HIS A 41 -7.07 0.28 -15.30
N PHE A 42 -5.82 0.46 -14.84
CA PHE A 42 -5.44 1.61 -14.01
C PHE A 42 -4.02 2.08 -14.34
N GLU A 43 -3.88 3.24 -14.97
CA GLU A 43 -2.56 3.79 -15.35
C GLU A 43 -1.76 4.36 -14.17
N GLY A 44 -2.44 4.70 -13.06
CA GLY A 44 -1.83 5.39 -11.91
C GLY A 44 -0.99 4.53 -10.97
N GLY A 45 -0.84 3.24 -11.27
CA GLY A 45 -0.02 2.31 -10.49
C GLY A 45 -0.41 2.22 -9.02
N ILE A 46 0.57 1.93 -8.15
CA ILE A 46 0.34 1.83 -6.70
C ILE A 46 -0.09 3.14 -6.03
N LYS A 47 0.16 4.29 -6.66
CA LYS A 47 -0.35 5.58 -6.15
C LYS A 47 -1.87 5.59 -6.22
N SER A 48 -2.43 5.29 -7.39
CA SER A 48 -3.89 5.19 -7.57
C SER A 48 -4.50 4.06 -6.74
N TYR A 49 -3.75 2.99 -6.47
CA TYR A 49 -4.22 1.94 -5.56
C TYR A 49 -4.38 2.45 -4.13
N ASN A 50 -3.43 3.27 -3.64
CA ASN A 50 -3.53 3.87 -2.32
C ASN A 50 -4.72 4.83 -2.21
N GLU A 51 -4.98 5.61 -3.27
CA GLU A 51 -6.16 6.47 -3.37
C GLU A 51 -7.46 5.66 -3.32
N PHE A 52 -7.55 4.58 -4.10
CA PHE A 52 -8.67 3.65 -4.10
C PHE A 52 -8.93 3.05 -2.71
N LEU A 53 -7.88 2.59 -2.01
CA LEU A 53 -7.99 2.01 -0.67
C LEU A 53 -8.45 3.01 0.41
N ASN A 54 -8.32 4.32 0.13
CA ASN A 54 -8.67 5.40 1.04
C ASN A 54 -9.87 6.22 0.56
N GLU A 55 -10.57 5.82 -0.50
CA GLU A 55 -11.69 6.57 -1.09
C GLU A 55 -12.80 6.91 -0.07
N ASN A 56 -13.02 6.03 0.90
CA ASN A 56 -14.04 6.16 1.94
C ASN A 56 -13.46 6.63 3.29
N LYS A 57 -12.23 7.15 3.31
CA LYS A 57 -11.52 7.61 4.52
C LYS A 57 -11.21 9.09 4.44
N LYS A 58 -11.11 9.74 5.61
CA LYS A 58 -10.66 11.12 5.75
C LYS A 58 -9.15 11.15 5.79
N THR A 59 -8.52 11.57 4.69
CA THR A 59 -7.06 11.61 4.54
C THR A 59 -6.50 12.96 5.01
N ILE A 60 -5.25 12.96 5.50
CA ILE A 60 -4.60 14.16 6.07
C ILE A 60 -3.82 14.94 5.00
N HIS A 61 -3.31 14.24 3.99
CA HIS A 61 -2.46 14.79 2.94
C HIS A 61 -2.62 13.96 1.66
N GLU A 62 -2.11 14.44 0.52
CA GLU A 62 -2.07 13.68 -0.73
C GLU A 62 -1.15 12.45 -0.65
N VAL A 63 -1.38 11.44 -1.49
CA VAL A 63 -0.56 10.22 -1.48
C VAL A 63 0.91 10.55 -1.75
N LEU A 64 1.77 10.15 -0.81
CA LEU A 64 3.22 10.23 -0.96
C LEU A 64 3.68 9.01 -1.75
N PHE A 65 4.33 9.25 -2.89
CA PHE A 65 4.83 8.21 -3.78
C PHE A 65 6.34 8.33 -4.00
N PHE A 66 7.03 7.20 -3.86
CA PHE A 66 8.46 7.09 -4.08
C PHE A 66 8.75 5.87 -4.96
N ARG A 67 9.62 6.06 -5.96
CA ARG A 67 10.14 4.99 -6.81
C ARG A 67 11.65 5.05 -6.82
N ARG A 68 12.30 3.89 -6.75
CA ARG A 68 13.74 3.75 -6.90
C ARG A 68 14.07 2.46 -7.63
N GLU A 69 14.99 2.58 -8.58
CA GLU A 69 15.64 1.44 -9.22
C GLU A 69 17.04 1.27 -8.66
N LEU A 70 17.39 0.03 -8.30
CA LEU A 70 18.73 -0.32 -7.85
C LEU A 70 19.63 -0.62 -9.05
N PRO A 71 20.96 -0.47 -8.93
CA PRO A 71 21.90 -0.88 -9.98
C PRO A 71 21.81 -2.36 -10.38
N THR A 72 21.24 -3.19 -9.50
CA THR A 72 20.95 -4.60 -9.77
C THR A 72 19.74 -4.82 -10.68
N GLY A 73 19.02 -3.75 -11.08
CA GLY A 73 17.78 -3.81 -11.86
C GLY A 73 16.52 -4.02 -11.01
N ALA A 74 16.64 -4.20 -9.70
CA ALA A 74 15.48 -4.34 -8.82
C ALA A 74 14.77 -2.99 -8.63
N GLN A 75 13.45 -2.98 -8.79
CA GLN A 75 12.62 -1.78 -8.60
C GLN A 75 11.88 -1.84 -7.27
N PHE A 76 11.86 -0.70 -6.58
CA PHE A 76 11.13 -0.51 -5.33
C PHE A 76 10.20 0.68 -5.49
N GLU A 77 8.92 0.45 -5.22
CA GLU A 77 7.89 1.48 -5.23
C GLU A 77 7.16 1.48 -3.88
N VAL A 78 6.87 2.67 -3.37
CA VAL A 78 6.14 2.87 -2.11
C VAL A 78 5.13 3.99 -2.31
N ALA A 79 3.87 3.72 -1.99
CA ALA A 79 2.80 4.71 -1.91
C ALA A 79 2.14 4.62 -0.53
N PHE A 80 2.03 5.74 0.19
CA PHE A 80 1.34 5.76 1.48
C PHE A 80 0.69 7.11 1.78
N GLN A 81 -0.28 7.08 2.69
CA GLN A 81 -1.07 8.23 3.08
C GLN A 81 -1.55 8.05 4.53
N TYR A 82 -1.45 9.10 5.34
CA TYR A 82 -2.06 9.13 6.67
C TYR A 82 -3.54 9.54 6.58
N GLN A 83 -4.35 8.96 7.45
CA GLN A 83 -5.80 9.16 7.52
C GLN A 83 -6.26 9.24 8.98
N GLU A 84 -7.39 9.91 9.21
CA GLU A 84 -7.96 10.17 10.54
C GLU A 84 -9.14 9.24 10.90
N THR A 85 -9.61 8.44 9.94
CA THR A 85 -10.81 7.59 10.11
C THR A 85 -10.57 6.40 11.05
N THR A 86 -9.34 5.89 11.15
CA THR A 86 -9.03 4.72 11.98
C THR A 86 -7.59 4.80 12.50
N ASP A 87 -7.37 4.39 13.76
CA ASP A 87 -6.05 4.32 14.38
C ASP A 87 -5.21 3.11 13.90
N ASN A 88 -5.85 2.14 13.24
CA ASN A 88 -5.19 0.94 12.74
C ASN A 88 -4.29 1.26 11.54
N GLU A 89 -3.07 0.73 11.59
CA GLU A 89 -2.17 0.74 10.45
C GLU A 89 -2.50 -0.38 9.47
N THR A 90 -2.55 -0.03 8.19
CA THR A 90 -2.69 -0.98 7.09
C THR A 90 -1.46 -0.90 6.19
N ILE A 91 -0.66 -1.96 6.14
CA ILE A 91 0.45 -2.09 5.20
C ILE A 91 0.19 -3.28 4.28
N LEU A 92 0.18 -3.01 2.98
CA LEU A 92 0.16 -4.04 1.95
C LEU A 92 1.54 -4.11 1.31
N GLY A 93 2.14 -5.31 1.31
CA GLY A 93 3.45 -5.54 0.72
C GLY A 93 3.36 -6.52 -0.44
N PHE A 94 4.11 -6.21 -1.49
CA PHE A 94 4.15 -6.99 -2.73
C PHE A 94 5.59 -7.28 -3.13
N ALA A 95 5.83 -8.47 -3.65
CA ALA A 95 7.08 -8.86 -4.29
C ALA A 95 6.74 -9.54 -5.62
N ASN A 96 7.21 -8.97 -6.73
CA ASN A 96 6.90 -9.45 -8.09
C ASN A 96 5.39 -9.68 -8.31
N ASN A 97 4.57 -8.68 -7.96
CA ASN A 97 3.10 -8.70 -8.02
C ASN A 97 2.40 -9.70 -7.08
N ILE A 98 3.13 -10.42 -6.24
CA ILE A 98 2.56 -11.35 -5.26
C ILE A 98 2.42 -10.67 -3.91
N PHE A 99 1.20 -10.68 -3.37
CA PHE A 99 0.92 -10.17 -2.03
C PHE A 99 1.59 -11.03 -0.96
N THR A 100 2.43 -10.40 -0.13
CA THR A 100 3.15 -11.07 0.95
C THR A 100 2.38 -10.91 2.26
N LYS A 101 1.48 -11.85 2.58
CA LYS A 101 0.60 -11.80 3.76
C LYS A 101 1.36 -11.68 5.09
N GLU A 102 2.44 -12.44 5.24
CA GLU A 102 3.29 -12.43 6.44
C GLU A 102 4.34 -11.29 6.42
N GLY A 103 4.30 -10.49 5.35
CA GLY A 103 5.28 -9.44 5.08
C GLY A 103 6.59 -9.97 4.55
N GLY A 104 7.70 -9.39 5.00
CA GLY A 104 9.03 -9.73 4.51
C GLY A 104 10.07 -8.67 4.82
N THR A 105 11.26 -8.85 4.25
CA THR A 105 12.40 -7.94 4.42
C THR A 105 12.13 -6.56 3.85
N HIS A 106 11.40 -6.46 2.74
CA HIS A 106 10.95 -5.22 2.12
C HIS A 106 10.10 -4.37 3.06
N ILE A 107 9.11 -4.97 3.73
CA ILE A 107 8.24 -4.26 4.69
C ILE A 107 9.02 -3.85 5.94
N LYS A 108 9.81 -4.76 6.52
CA LYS A 108 10.63 -4.46 7.71
C LYS A 108 11.64 -3.34 7.42
N GLY A 109 12.25 -3.37 6.23
CA GLY A 109 13.15 -2.33 5.75
C GLY A 109 12.46 -0.97 5.62
N PHE A 110 11.27 -0.93 4.99
CA PHE A 110 10.47 0.29 4.88
C PHE A 110 10.14 0.89 6.25
N ARG A 111 9.59 0.09 7.18
CA ARG A 111 9.27 0.55 8.55
C ARG A 111 10.50 1.13 9.25
N THR A 112 11.61 0.40 9.20
CA THR A 112 12.86 0.83 9.85
C THR A 112 13.37 2.15 9.27
N ALA A 113 13.34 2.28 7.94
CA ALA A 113 13.78 3.50 7.25
C ALA A 113 12.87 4.69 7.58
N LEU A 114 11.55 4.50 7.52
CA LEU A 114 10.58 5.55 7.81
C LEU A 114 10.72 6.04 9.25
N THR A 115 10.76 5.13 10.23
CA THR A 115 10.98 5.48 11.64
C THR A 115 12.29 6.24 11.83
N ARG A 116 13.37 5.80 11.19
CA ARG A 116 14.66 6.50 11.26
C ARG A 116 14.60 7.91 10.69
N VAL A 117 13.93 8.12 9.56
CA VAL A 117 13.79 9.44 8.92
C VAL A 117 12.96 10.37 9.80
N ILE A 118 11.82 9.89 10.32
CA ILE A 118 10.97 10.65 11.25
C ILE A 118 11.76 11.03 12.50
N ASN A 119 12.48 10.10 13.11
CA ASN A 119 13.28 10.37 14.31
C ASN A 119 14.37 11.41 14.05
N ARG A 120 15.08 11.30 12.92
CA ARG A 120 16.12 12.25 12.54
C ARG A 120 15.55 13.65 12.30
N PHE A 121 14.39 13.74 11.62
CA PHE A 121 13.69 15.00 11.41
C PHE A 121 13.34 15.68 12.74
N HIS A 122 12.79 14.92 13.69
CA HIS A 122 12.47 15.42 15.02
C HIS A 122 13.71 15.83 15.82
N GLN A 123 14.81 15.07 15.77
CA GLN A 123 16.05 15.44 16.46
C GLN A 123 16.65 16.72 15.90
N GLY A 124 16.60 16.92 14.58
CA GLY A 124 16.99 18.18 13.93
C GLY A 124 16.17 19.35 14.46
N GLN A 125 14.85 19.22 14.51
CA GLN A 125 13.98 20.27 15.05
C GLN A 125 14.06 20.43 16.58
N ALA A 126 14.31 19.36 17.32
CA ALA A 126 14.45 19.40 18.78
C ALA A 126 15.79 20.02 19.21
N ALA A 127 16.83 19.92 18.38
CA ALA A 127 18.05 20.71 18.53
C ALA A 127 17.78 22.21 18.32
N GLU A 128 16.75 22.57 17.55
CA GLU A 128 16.29 23.94 17.35
C GLU A 128 15.28 24.41 18.43
N GLN A 129 14.52 23.51 19.08
CA GLN A 129 13.41 23.88 19.98
C GLN A 129 13.37 23.22 21.38
N GLY A 130 14.43 22.56 21.85
CA GLY A 130 14.50 22.08 23.24
C GLY A 130 13.64 20.83 23.53
N GLY A 131 13.93 19.73 22.84
CA GLY A 131 13.79 18.34 23.29
C GLY A 131 12.53 17.86 24.03
N ARG A 132 11.62 17.17 23.30
CA ARG A 132 10.84 16.03 23.84
C ARG A 132 10.70 14.91 22.79
N ASN A 133 11.02 13.66 23.18
CA ASN A 133 10.97 12.47 22.31
C ASN A 133 9.51 12.10 21.96
N PHE A 134 9.10 12.39 20.73
CA PHE A 134 7.73 12.18 20.23
C PHE A 134 7.52 10.82 19.52
N ALA A 135 8.59 10.22 19.01
CA ALA A 135 8.54 9.05 18.13
C ALA A 135 7.86 7.81 18.74
N ALA A 136 7.97 7.62 20.05
CA ALA A 136 7.28 6.53 20.74
C ALA A 136 5.76 6.68 20.69
N ARG A 137 5.21 7.90 20.52
CA ARG A 137 3.76 8.15 20.53
C ARG A 137 3.07 7.92 19.20
N ILE A 138 3.76 8.02 18.06
CA ILE A 138 3.14 7.74 16.74
C ILE A 138 2.96 6.23 16.56
N PHE A 139 3.91 5.41 17.02
CA PHE A 139 3.80 3.94 16.90
C PHE A 139 3.13 3.25 18.11
N ALA A 140 3.03 3.89 19.28
CA ALA A 140 2.32 3.31 20.44
C ALA A 140 0.81 3.64 20.48
N ARG A 141 0.31 4.39 19.50
CA ARG A 141 -1.12 4.64 19.30
C ARG A 141 -1.67 4.03 18.00
N VAL A 142 -0.86 3.15 17.40
CA VAL A 142 -1.16 2.23 16.32
C VAL A 142 -1.26 0.82 16.91
#